data_AF-A0A067PTF7-F1
#
_entry.id   AF-A0A067PTF7-F1
#
_cell.length_a   1.000
_cell.length_b   1.000
_cell.length_c   1.000
_cell.angle_alpha   90.00
_cell.angle_beta   90.00
_cell.angle_gamma   90.00
#
_symmetry.space_group_name_H-M   'P 1'
#
loop_
_entity.id
_entity.type
_entity.pdbx_description
1 polymer ?
#
loop_
_entity_poly.entity_id
_entity_poly.type
_entity_poly.pdbx_seq_one_letter_code
_entity_poly.pdbx_strand_id
1 'polypeptide(L)'
;HPVKLEGVAVADLETFLRVLYPSDFSKHTATTANEWTSVLSLATKWSFTTIRSLAIRELFPLASPIDKIVLGHQYDIPEWLLDAYIAVCERPEALTKKEGERLGLDEVIKIS
;
A
#
# COMPACT_ATOMS: atom_id res chain seq x y z
N HIS A 1 28.27 17.55 1.90
CA HIS A 1 26.94 18.16 2.11
C HIS A 1 25.93 17.04 2.40
N PRO A 2 25.23 17.04 3.55
CA PRO A 2 24.26 15.99 3.88
C PRO A 2 22.95 16.17 3.10
N VAL A 3 22.31 15.07 2.71
CA VAL A 3 20.96 15.05 2.11
C VAL A 3 19.95 14.93 3.25
N LYS A 4 18.97 15.85 3.31
CA LYS A 4 17.85 15.78 4.26
C LYS A 4 16.63 15.17 3.58
N LEU A 5 16.03 14.17 4.21
CA LEU A 5 14.81 13.51 3.73
C LEU A 5 13.61 13.99 4.55
N GLU A 6 12.95 15.05 4.08
CA GLU A 6 11.78 15.60 4.75
C GLU A 6 10.53 14.71 4.53
N GLY A 7 9.76 14.54 5.62
CA GLY A 7 8.53 13.74 5.60
C GLY A 7 8.75 12.23 5.40
N VAL A 8 9.89 11.70 5.85
CA VAL A 8 10.18 10.26 5.85
C VAL A 8 10.48 9.83 7.27
N ALA A 9 9.69 8.90 7.82
CA ALA A 9 10.00 8.33 9.12
C ALA A 9 11.25 7.44 9.01
N VAL A 10 12.08 7.43 10.06
CA VAL A 10 13.31 6.63 10.09
C VAL A 10 13.00 5.14 9.86
N ALA A 11 11.93 4.63 10.48
CA ALA A 11 11.49 3.24 10.33
C ALA A 11 11.09 2.88 8.89
N ASP A 12 10.46 3.80 8.16
CA ASP A 12 10.08 3.58 6.76
C ASP A 12 11.33 3.51 5.88
N LEU A 13 12.28 4.40 6.10
CA LEU A 13 13.56 4.40 5.40
C LEU A 13 14.35 3.11 5.69
N GLU A 14 14.44 2.68 6.95
CA GLU A 14 15.11 1.44 7.32
C GLU A 14 14.48 0.22 6.63
N THR A 15 13.15 0.14 6.65
CA THR A 15 12.41 -0.94 5.96
C THR A 15 12.69 -0.91 4.46
N PHE A 16 12.63 0.27 3.82
CA PHE A 16 12.93 0.41 2.40
C PHE A 16 14.37 0.01 2.06
N LEU A 17 15.36 0.45 2.85
CA LEU A 17 16.76 0.11 2.63
C LEU A 17 17.04 -1.38 2.81
N ARG A 18 16.34 -2.06 3.73
CA ARG A 18 16.45 -3.52 3.89
C ARG A 18 15.90 -4.30 2.70
N VAL A 19 14.89 -3.75 2.00
CA VAL A 19 14.37 -4.34 0.75
C VAL A 19 15.30 -4.04 -0.42
N LEU A 20 15.88 -2.83 -0.47
CA LEU A 20 16.79 -2.41 -1.53
C LEU A 20 18.16 -3.10 -1.45
N TYR A 21 18.66 -3.33 -0.24
CA TYR A 21 19.95 -3.96 0.04
C TYR A 21 19.77 -5.16 0.97
N PRO A 22 19.17 -6.26 0.49
CA PRO A 22 18.96 -7.43 1.32
C PRO A 22 20.30 -8.12 1.61
N SER A 23 20.53 -8.47 2.87
CA SER A 23 21.68 -9.30 3.25
C SER A 23 21.51 -10.76 2.81
N ASP A 24 20.26 -11.19 2.60
CA ASP A 24 19.86 -12.48 2.07
C ASP A 24 18.75 -12.27 1.04
N PHE A 25 19.05 -12.51 -0.24
CA PHE A 25 18.11 -12.32 -1.35
C PHE A 25 16.98 -13.35 -1.36
N SER A 26 17.05 -14.40 -0.54
CA SER A 26 16.00 -15.42 -0.43
C SER A 26 14.85 -15.03 0.49
N LYS A 27 15.01 -13.97 1.31
CA LYS A 27 14.00 -13.53 2.28
C LYS A 27 13.73 -12.04 2.17
N HIS A 28 12.46 -11.69 2.05
CA HIS A 28 12.04 -10.31 2.19
C HIS A 28 12.02 -9.92 3.67
N THR A 29 12.56 -8.74 3.97
CA THR A 29 12.65 -8.18 5.32
C THR A 29 11.37 -7.49 5.76
N ALA A 30 10.58 -6.99 4.81
CA ALA A 30 9.21 -6.55 5.03
C ALA A 30 8.27 -7.78 5.00
N THR A 31 7.40 -7.87 6.00
CA THR A 31 6.50 -9.02 6.21
C THR A 31 5.05 -8.62 6.44
N THR A 32 4.79 -7.36 6.78
CA THR A 32 3.44 -6.85 7.08
C THR A 32 2.92 -5.92 6.00
N ALA A 33 1.59 -5.76 5.91
CA ALA A 33 0.96 -4.81 5.00
C ALA A 33 1.46 -3.36 5.22
N ASN A 34 1.67 -2.97 6.47
CA ASN A 34 2.17 -1.63 6.81
C ASN A 34 3.60 -1.42 6.29
N GLU A 35 4.50 -2.39 6.54
CA GLU A 35 5.88 -2.32 6.04
C GLU A 35 5.93 -2.23 4.51
N TRP A 36 5.16 -3.06 3.82
CA TRP A 36 5.08 -3.02 2.36
C TRP A 36 4.44 -1.74 1.83
N THR A 37 3.49 -1.15 2.56
CA THR A 37 2.93 0.16 2.24
C THR A 37 3.98 1.27 2.35
N SER A 38 4.83 1.23 3.39
CA SER A 38 5.96 2.16 3.53
C SER A 38 6.97 2.01 2.38
N VAL A 39 7.29 0.77 2.00
CA VAL A 39 8.17 0.48 0.85
C VAL A 39 7.55 1.01 -0.45
N LEU A 40 6.26 0.77 -0.69
CA LEU A 40 5.54 1.27 -1.86
C LEU A 40 5.55 2.80 -1.94
N SER A 41 5.30 3.46 -0.80
CA SER A 41 5.32 4.93 -0.68
C SER A 41 6.67 5.51 -1.10
N LEU A 42 7.76 5.03 -0.49
CA LEU A 42 9.11 5.53 -0.77
C LEU A 42 9.59 5.15 -2.17
N ALA A 43 9.29 3.93 -2.64
CA ALA A 43 9.61 3.51 -4.00
C ALA A 43 8.93 4.40 -5.04
N THR A 44 7.67 4.78 -4.81
CA THR A 44 6.93 5.69 -5.69
C THR A 44 7.50 7.10 -5.61
N LYS A 45 7.72 7.64 -4.40
CA LYS A 45 8.27 8.98 -4.16
C LYS A 45 9.64 9.20 -4.83
N TRP A 46 10.48 8.17 -4.85
CA TRP A 46 11.82 8.23 -5.42
C TRP A 46 11.96 7.54 -6.78
N SER A 47 10.84 7.13 -7.40
CA SER A 47 10.79 6.54 -8.74
C SER A 47 11.60 5.23 -8.91
N PHE A 48 11.68 4.41 -7.86
CA PHE A 48 12.26 3.05 -7.92
C PHE A 48 11.22 2.06 -8.47
N THR A 49 11.10 1.98 -9.78
CA THR A 49 10.05 1.19 -10.48
C THR A 49 10.07 -0.31 -10.16
N THR A 50 11.25 -0.92 -10.09
CA THR A 50 11.39 -2.35 -9.73
C THR A 50 10.95 -2.62 -8.30
N ILE A 51 11.35 -1.78 -7.35
CA ILE A 51 10.97 -1.92 -5.94
C ILE A 51 9.49 -1.63 -5.74
N ARG A 52 8.93 -0.66 -6.47
CA ARG A 52 7.49 -0.40 -6.50
C ARG A 52 6.73 -1.63 -6.97
N SER A 53 7.15 -2.26 -8.07
CA SER A 53 6.50 -3.47 -8.60
C SER A 53 6.56 -4.63 -7.61
N LEU A 54 7.70 -4.79 -6.92
CA LEU A 54 7.85 -5.77 -5.83
C LEU A 54 6.88 -5.48 -4.68
N ALA A 55 6.81 -4.23 -4.22
CA ALA A 55 5.94 -3.84 -3.12
C ALA A 55 4.46 -4.07 -3.46
N ILE A 56 4.04 -3.76 -4.68
CA ILE A 56 2.68 -4.06 -5.16
C ILE A 56 2.41 -5.57 -5.08
N ARG A 57 3.30 -6.40 -5.61
CA ARG A 57 3.13 -7.87 -5.59
C ARG A 57 2.99 -8.44 -4.18
N GLU A 58 3.86 -8.01 -3.27
CA GLU A 58 3.90 -8.55 -1.90
C GLU A 58 2.79 -7.97 -1.00
N LEU A 59 2.36 -6.73 -1.25
CA LEU A 59 1.28 -6.09 -0.50
C LEU A 59 -0.10 -6.62 -0.90
N PHE A 60 -0.31 -6.98 -2.17
CA PHE A 60 -1.62 -7.42 -2.67
C PHE A 60 -2.28 -8.55 -1.85
N PRO A 61 -1.59 -9.65 -1.46
CA PRO A 61 -2.21 -10.68 -0.64
C PRO A 61 -2.42 -10.28 0.82
N LEU A 62 -1.75 -9.23 1.31
CA LEU A 62 -1.79 -8.79 2.72
C LEU A 62 -2.81 -7.66 2.97
N ALA A 63 -3.13 -6.88 1.94
CA ALA A 63 -4.02 -5.73 2.04
C ALA A 63 -5.49 -6.15 2.14
N SER A 64 -6.25 -5.51 3.03
CA SER A 64 -7.71 -5.67 3.07
C SER A 64 -8.38 -5.07 1.83
N PRO A 65 -9.63 -5.44 1.48
CA PRO A 65 -10.33 -4.83 0.35
C PRO A 65 -10.39 -3.29 0.42
N ILE A 66 -10.59 -2.74 1.62
CA ILE A 66 -10.59 -1.29 1.84
C ILE A 66 -9.20 -0.70 1.60
N ASP A 67 -8.14 -1.35 2.09
CA ASP A 67 -6.77 -0.92 1.81
C ASP A 67 -6.46 -0.96 0.31
N LYS A 68 -6.94 -1.98 -0.40
CA LYS A 68 -6.74 -2.11 -1.85
C LYS A 68 -7.38 -0.97 -2.63
N ILE A 69 -8.59 -0.54 -2.25
CA ILE A 69 -9.25 0.62 -2.88
C ILE A 69 -8.45 1.90 -2.58
N VAL A 70 -8.14 2.15 -1.31
CA VAL A 70 -7.43 3.36 -0.88
C VAL A 70 -6.04 3.46 -1.53
N LEU A 71 -5.25 2.39 -1.44
CA LEU A 71 -3.90 2.33 -2.00
C LEU A 71 -3.92 2.28 -3.53
N GLY A 72 -4.92 1.63 -4.11
CA GLY A 72 -5.12 1.57 -5.56
C GLY A 72 -5.32 2.94 -6.17
N HIS A 73 -6.15 3.79 -5.54
CA HIS A 73 -6.30 5.19 -5.96
C HIS A 73 -5.07 6.04 -5.62
N GLN A 74 -4.54 5.93 -4.39
CA GLN A 74 -3.43 6.76 -3.93
C GLN A 74 -2.15 6.56 -4.76
N TYR A 75 -1.89 5.33 -5.18
CA TYR A 75 -0.67 4.97 -5.89
C TYR A 75 -0.88 4.67 -7.36
N ASP A 76 -2.09 4.84 -7.92
CA ASP A 76 -2.42 4.54 -9.31
C ASP A 76 -2.14 3.06 -9.67
N ILE A 77 -2.91 2.16 -9.05
CA ILE A 77 -2.86 0.70 -9.24
C ILE A 77 -4.29 0.21 -9.57
N PRO A 78 -4.77 0.45 -10.80
CA PRO A 78 -6.16 0.19 -11.18
C PRO A 78 -6.52 -1.30 -11.13
N GLU A 79 -5.54 -2.20 -11.23
CA GLU A 79 -5.76 -3.66 -11.20
C GLU A 79 -6.30 -4.14 -9.85
N TRP A 80 -6.12 -3.37 -8.78
CA TRP A 80 -6.62 -3.72 -7.45
C TRP A 80 -8.08 -3.35 -7.23
N LEU A 81 -8.59 -2.38 -8.00
CA LEU A 81 -9.85 -1.72 -7.71
C LEU A 81 -11.04 -2.64 -7.93
N LEU A 82 -11.12 -3.29 -9.08
CA LEU A 82 -12.28 -4.11 -9.45
C LEU A 82 -12.53 -5.23 -8.42
N ASP A 83 -11.52 -6.05 -8.16
CA ASP A 83 -11.63 -7.17 -7.22
C ASP A 83 -11.92 -6.69 -5.80
N ALA A 84 -11.37 -5.53 -5.42
CA ALA A 84 -11.61 -4.96 -4.10
C ALA A 84 -13.05 -4.43 -3.96
N TYR A 85 -13.61 -3.77 -4.97
CA TYR A 85 -15.02 -3.36 -4.95
C TYR A 85 -15.95 -4.56 -4.88
N ILE A 86 -15.71 -5.60 -5.68
CA ILE A 86 -16.49 -6.84 -5.63
C ILE A 86 -16.47 -7.41 -4.20
N ALA A 87 -15.28 -7.54 -3.61
CA ALA A 87 -15.13 -8.07 -2.26
C ALA A 87 -15.83 -7.22 -1.18
N VAL A 88 -15.90 -5.89 -1.37
CA VAL A 88 -16.64 -5.00 -0.46
C VAL A 88 -18.16 -5.17 -0.65
N CYS A 89 -18.64 -5.26 -1.88
CA CYS A 89 -20.07 -5.39 -2.19
C CYS A 89 -20.65 -6.76 -1.82
N GLU A 90 -19.85 -7.84 -1.92
CA GLU A 90 -20.28 -9.20 -1.56
C GLU A 90 -20.27 -9.44 -0.03
N ARG A 91 -19.66 -8.53 0.73
CA ARG A 91 -19.57 -8.66 2.19
C ARG A 91 -20.95 -8.43 2.83
N PRO A 92 -21.40 -9.32 3.74
CA PRO A 92 -22.69 -9.16 4.40
C PRO A 92 -22.70 -7.98 5.40
N GLU A 93 -21.53 -7.59 5.92
CA GLU A 93 -21.38 -6.44 6.80
C GLU A 93 -21.28 -5.13 6.02
N ALA A 94 -22.13 -4.16 6.39
CA ALA A 94 -22.04 -2.79 5.93
C ALA A 94 -20.67 -2.16 6.24
N LEU A 95 -20.31 -1.12 5.47
CA LEU A 95 -19.12 -0.32 5.73
C LEU A 95 -19.17 0.27 7.14
N THR A 96 -18.10 0.04 7.89
CA THR A 96 -17.94 0.70 9.19
C THR A 96 -17.63 2.18 8.98
N LYS A 97 -17.95 3.02 9.97
CA LYS A 97 -17.62 4.45 9.91
C LYS A 97 -16.13 4.71 9.60
N LYS A 98 -15.23 3.92 10.20
CA LYS A 98 -13.79 4.03 9.96
C LYS A 98 -13.40 3.69 8.52
N GLU A 99 -14.03 2.68 7.92
CA GLU A 99 -13.79 2.35 6.51
C GLU A 99 -14.33 3.45 5.60
N GLY A 100 -15.53 3.96 5.88
CA GLY A 100 -16.12 5.06 5.11
C GLY A 100 -15.28 6.35 5.17
N GLU A 101 -14.73 6.69 6.33
CA GLU A 101 -13.81 7.84 6.48
C GLU A 101 -12.52 7.66 5.65
N ARG A 102 -12.02 6.43 5.51
CA ARG A 102 -10.82 6.12 4.74
C ARG A 102 -11.06 6.13 3.22
N LEU A 103 -12.22 5.64 2.79
CA LEU A 103 -12.62 5.63 1.38
C LEU A 103 -12.96 7.04 0.87
N GLY A 104 -13.44 7.91 1.76
CA GLY A 104 -13.96 9.22 1.39
C GLY A 104 -15.41 9.16 0.89
N LEU A 105 -16.10 10.30 0.94
CA LEU A 105 -17.54 10.37 0.71
C LEU A 105 -17.93 9.92 -0.70
N ASP A 106 -17.20 10.36 -1.72
CA ASP A 106 -17.51 10.06 -3.12
C ASP A 106 -17.47 8.55 -3.40
N GLU A 107 -16.57 7.84 -2.73
CA GLU A 107 -16.38 6.41 -2.95
C GLU A 107 -17.41 5.59 -2.20
N VAL A 108 -17.77 6.01 -0.98
CA VAL A 108 -18.87 5.39 -0.21
C VAL A 108 -20.20 5.50 -0.96
N ILE A 109 -20.47 6.63 -1.63
CA ILE A 109 -21.70 6.82 -2.41
C ILE A 109 -21.79 5.89 -3.61
N LYS A 110 -20.66 5.52 -4.25
CA LYS A 110 -20.67 4.61 -5.41
C LYS A 110 -20.88 3.14 -5.02
N ILE A 111 -20.49 2.78 -3.80
CA ILE A 111 -20.53 1.41 -3.27
C ILE A 111 -21.89 1.11 -2.59
N SER A 112 -22.56 2.14 -2.06
CA SER A 112 -23.85 2.04 -1.37
C SER A 112 -25.03 1.95 -2.32
#